data_AF-A0A7J9IE02-F1
#
_entry.id   AF-A0A7J9IE02-F1
#
_cell.length_a   1.000
_cell.length_b   1.000
_cell.length_c   1.000
_cell.angle_alpha   90.00
_cell.angle_beta   90.00
_cell.angle_gamma   90.00
#
_symmetry.space_group_name_H-M   'P 1'
#
loop_
_entity.id
_entity.type
_entity.pdbx_description
1 polymer ?
#
loop_
_entity_poly.entity_id
_entity_poly.type
_entity_poly.pdbx_seq_one_letter_code
_entity_poly.pdbx_strand_id
1 'polypeptide(L)'
;NNNNNGKFEKLASIDAQLRQLVPAKVSEDDKLVEYDALLLDRFLDILQDLHGEDLKETVQECYELSAEYEGKNNPKKLEELGNVLTSLDPGDSIVVAKAFSHMLNLANLAEEVQIAHRRRIKLKKGDFVDENNATTESDLEETLKRLVVDLKKSPQEVFDALKNQTVDLVFTAHPTQSVRRSLLQKHGRIRNCLAQLYAKDITPDDKQELDEALGREIQAAFRTDEIRRTPPTPQDEMRAGMSYFHETVWKGVPKFLRRVDTALKNIGINERVPYNAPLIQFSSWMGGDRDGKIRLEQ
;
A
#
# COMPACT_ATOMS: atom_id res chain seq x y z
N ASN A 1 14.45 4.99 -32.39
CA ASN A 1 14.90 3.59 -32.23
C ASN A 1 15.98 3.37 -31.18
N ASN A 2 16.92 4.30 -30.90
CA ASN A 2 17.92 4.10 -29.83
C ASN A 2 17.39 4.30 -28.40
N ASN A 3 16.41 5.19 -28.16
CA ASN A 3 15.86 5.42 -26.81
C ASN A 3 15.09 4.23 -26.24
N ASN A 4 14.42 3.42 -27.07
CA ASN A 4 13.67 2.26 -26.57
C ASN A 4 14.60 1.14 -26.09
N ASN A 5 15.71 0.87 -26.79
CA ASN A 5 16.63 -0.21 -26.41
C ASN A 5 17.32 0.05 -25.06
N GLY A 6 17.79 1.28 -24.81
CA GLY A 6 18.40 1.63 -23.51
C GLY A 6 17.39 1.61 -22.35
N LYS A 7 16.10 1.88 -22.63
CA LYS A 7 15.02 1.80 -21.63
C LYS A 7 14.72 0.36 -21.24
N PHE A 8 14.68 -0.56 -22.21
CA PHE A 8 14.49 -1.99 -21.95
C PHE A 8 15.66 -2.62 -21.18
N GLU A 9 16.90 -2.20 -21.44
CA GLU A 9 18.08 -2.68 -20.70
C GLU A 9 18.10 -2.20 -19.23
N LYS A 10 17.71 -0.96 -18.96
CA LYS A 10 17.65 -0.39 -17.59
C LYS A 10 16.56 -1.05 -16.74
N LEU A 11 15.36 -1.22 -17.29
CA LEU A 11 14.24 -1.93 -16.63
C LEU A 11 14.61 -3.38 -16.31
N ALA A 12 15.35 -4.03 -17.22
CA ALA A 12 15.87 -5.38 -16.99
C ALA A 12 16.94 -5.45 -15.89
N SER A 13 17.73 -4.39 -15.67
CA SER A 13 18.73 -4.33 -14.60
C SER A 13 18.10 -4.30 -13.21
N ILE A 14 17.10 -3.42 -13.00
CA ILE A 14 16.39 -3.28 -11.73
C ILE A 14 15.59 -4.55 -11.40
N ASP A 15 14.84 -5.07 -12.38
CA ASP A 15 14.10 -6.33 -12.24
C ASP A 15 15.06 -7.49 -11.88
N ALA A 16 16.25 -7.56 -12.50
CA ALA A 16 17.24 -8.58 -12.20
C ALA A 16 17.78 -8.49 -10.76
N GLN A 17 18.07 -7.29 -10.25
CA GLN A 17 18.54 -7.09 -8.88
C GLN A 17 17.48 -7.50 -7.84
N LEU A 18 16.23 -7.08 -8.04
CA LEU A 18 15.11 -7.48 -7.18
C LEU A 18 14.89 -9.00 -7.20
N ARG A 19 15.02 -9.65 -8.36
CA ARG A 19 14.93 -11.11 -8.48
C ARG A 19 16.09 -11.84 -7.82
N GLN A 20 17.26 -11.22 -7.62
CA GLN A 20 18.34 -11.83 -6.83
C GLN A 20 17.98 -11.88 -5.34
N LEU A 21 17.29 -10.85 -4.84
CA LEU A 21 16.80 -10.80 -3.46
C LEU A 21 15.58 -11.72 -3.26
N VAL A 22 14.67 -11.75 -4.23
CA VAL A 22 13.45 -12.57 -4.20
C VAL A 22 13.42 -13.50 -5.42
N PRO A 23 14.07 -14.68 -5.35
CA PRO A 23 14.28 -15.54 -6.51
C PRO A 23 13.04 -16.32 -6.96
N ALA A 24 12.05 -16.46 -6.08
CA ALA A 24 10.87 -17.26 -6.34
C ALA A 24 9.60 -16.45 -6.15
N LYS A 25 8.64 -16.62 -7.07
CA LYS A 25 7.28 -16.11 -6.92
C LYS A 25 6.59 -16.81 -5.76
N VAL A 26 5.88 -16.05 -4.92
CA VAL A 26 5.12 -16.64 -3.80
C VAL A 26 3.73 -17.15 -4.23
N SER A 27 3.24 -16.70 -5.39
CA SER A 27 2.02 -17.20 -6.04
C SER A 27 2.13 -17.11 -7.57
N GLU A 28 1.31 -17.85 -8.32
CA GLU A 28 1.34 -17.79 -9.80
C GLU A 28 1.02 -16.40 -10.36
N ASP A 29 0.19 -15.65 -9.63
CA ASP A 29 -0.21 -14.29 -9.95
C ASP A 29 0.63 -13.22 -9.24
N ASP A 30 1.76 -13.62 -8.64
CA ASP A 30 2.71 -12.69 -8.06
C ASP A 30 3.36 -11.84 -9.15
N LYS A 31 3.11 -10.55 -9.05
CA LYS A 31 3.60 -9.52 -9.95
C LYS A 31 4.36 -8.41 -9.21
N LEU A 32 4.70 -8.62 -7.93
CA LEU A 32 5.24 -7.57 -7.08
C LEU A 32 6.55 -7.00 -7.62
N VAL A 33 7.47 -7.88 -8.04
CA VAL A 33 8.75 -7.48 -8.63
C VAL A 33 8.53 -6.72 -9.94
N GLU A 34 7.61 -7.19 -10.79
CA GLU A 34 7.28 -6.49 -12.04
C GLU A 34 6.68 -5.09 -11.79
N TYR A 35 5.86 -4.94 -10.75
CA TYR A 35 5.27 -3.66 -10.35
C TYR A 35 6.33 -2.70 -9.82
N ASP A 36 7.18 -3.17 -8.92
CA ASP A 36 8.20 -2.35 -8.27
C ASP A 36 9.26 -1.89 -9.28
N ALA A 37 9.73 -2.80 -10.15
CA ALA A 37 10.66 -2.47 -11.23
C ALA A 37 10.08 -1.41 -12.19
N LEU A 38 8.80 -1.51 -12.56
CA LEU A 38 8.14 -0.51 -13.41
C LEU A 38 8.07 0.87 -12.74
N LEU A 39 7.66 0.91 -11.47
CA LEU A 39 7.54 2.17 -10.72
C LEU A 39 8.91 2.82 -10.51
N LEU A 40 9.93 2.02 -10.19
CA LEU A 40 11.29 2.52 -10.00
C LEU A 40 11.89 3.05 -11.31
N ASP A 41 11.74 2.33 -12.41
CA ASP A 41 12.20 2.79 -13.73
C ASP A 41 11.57 4.14 -14.10
N ARG A 42 10.24 4.26 -13.96
CA ARG A 42 9.54 5.54 -14.22
C ARG A 42 10.00 6.65 -13.28
N PHE A 43 10.26 6.33 -12.02
CA PHE A 43 10.75 7.31 -11.06
C PHE A 43 12.16 7.79 -11.39
N LEU A 44 13.07 6.89 -11.78
CA LEU A 44 14.44 7.27 -12.17
C LEU A 44 14.47 8.10 -13.44
N ASP A 45 13.59 7.83 -14.41
CA ASP A 45 13.42 8.73 -15.58
C ASP A 45 12.99 10.14 -15.15
N ILE A 46 11.99 10.24 -14.27
CA ILE A 46 11.53 11.53 -13.76
C ILE A 46 12.64 12.25 -12.97
N LEU A 47 13.45 11.50 -12.22
CA LEU A 47 14.59 12.05 -11.49
C LEU A 47 15.64 12.62 -12.45
N GLN A 48 15.92 11.92 -13.55
CA GLN A 48 16.81 12.39 -14.62
C GLN A 48 16.30 13.70 -15.23
N ASP A 49 15.03 13.75 -15.57
CA ASP A 49 14.41 14.92 -16.22
C ASP A 49 14.40 16.16 -15.31
N LEU A 50 14.31 15.96 -13.99
CA LEU A 50 14.23 17.06 -13.03
C LEU A 50 15.59 17.53 -12.49
N HIS A 51 16.53 16.60 -12.30
CA HIS A 51 17.77 16.85 -11.56
C HIS A 51 19.05 16.46 -12.32
N GLY A 52 18.94 15.91 -13.53
CA GLY A 52 20.07 15.51 -14.35
C GLY A 52 20.48 14.05 -14.17
N GLU A 53 21.40 13.60 -15.03
CA GLU A 53 21.87 12.22 -15.08
C GLU A 53 22.76 11.86 -13.89
N ASP A 54 23.67 12.76 -13.48
CA ASP A 54 24.59 12.54 -12.35
C ASP A 54 23.86 12.16 -11.06
N LEU A 55 22.75 12.85 -10.75
CA LEU A 55 21.98 12.57 -9.54
C LEU A 55 21.19 11.25 -9.64
N LYS A 56 20.68 10.92 -10.84
CA LYS A 56 20.07 9.61 -11.08
C LYS A 56 21.08 8.49 -10.87
N GLU A 57 22.29 8.63 -11.42
CA GLU A 57 23.36 7.65 -11.26
C GLU A 57 23.73 7.47 -9.80
N THR A 58 23.84 8.57 -9.03
CA THR A 58 24.10 8.54 -7.59
C THR A 58 23.00 7.76 -6.83
N VAL A 59 21.73 8.06 -7.09
CA VAL A 59 20.61 7.34 -6.44
C VAL A 59 20.61 5.86 -6.83
N GLN A 60 20.89 5.55 -8.09
CA GLN A 60 20.99 4.19 -8.56
C GLN A 60 22.16 3.45 -7.90
N GLU A 61 23.35 4.05 -7.82
CA GLU A 61 24.52 3.47 -7.13
C GLU A 61 24.20 3.18 -5.66
N CYS A 62 23.58 4.13 -4.95
CA CYS A 62 23.16 3.91 -3.57
C CYS A 62 22.17 2.74 -3.45
N TYR A 63 21.23 2.61 -4.39
CA TYR A 63 20.26 1.53 -4.41
C TYR A 63 20.95 0.18 -4.65
N GLU A 64 21.86 0.11 -5.61
CA GLU A 64 22.62 -1.11 -5.94
C GLU A 64 23.51 -1.56 -4.77
N LEU A 65 24.24 -0.65 -4.13
CA LEU A 65 25.05 -0.95 -2.94
C LEU A 65 24.19 -1.47 -1.79
N SER A 66 23.00 -0.90 -1.59
CA SER A 66 22.07 -1.35 -0.55
C SER A 66 21.49 -2.74 -0.84
N ALA A 67 21.16 -3.04 -2.11
CA ALA A 67 20.68 -4.36 -2.53
C ALA A 67 21.78 -5.43 -2.41
N GLU A 68 23.02 -5.11 -2.80
CA GLU A 68 24.16 -6.01 -2.62
C GLU A 68 24.46 -6.30 -1.15
N TYR A 69 24.30 -5.28 -0.29
CA TYR A 69 24.43 -5.45 1.15
C TYR A 69 23.37 -6.42 1.69
N GLU A 70 22.10 -6.27 1.33
CA GLU A 70 21.03 -7.16 1.80
C GLU A 70 21.26 -8.62 1.37
N GLY A 71 21.75 -8.83 0.14
CA GLY A 71 22.02 -10.17 -0.38
C GLY A 71 23.22 -10.88 0.25
N LYS A 72 24.28 -10.14 0.64
CA LYS A 72 25.57 -10.73 1.08
C LYS A 72 25.93 -10.41 2.53
N ASN A 73 25.23 -9.49 3.19
CA ASN A 73 25.53 -8.95 4.53
C ASN A 73 27.00 -8.53 4.72
N ASN A 74 27.62 -7.99 3.67
CA ASN A 74 29.03 -7.59 3.70
C ASN A 74 29.19 -6.16 4.23
N PRO A 75 29.79 -5.93 5.41
CA PRO A 75 29.93 -4.60 6.00
C PRO A 75 30.68 -3.59 5.11
N LYS A 76 31.58 -4.06 4.23
CA LYS A 76 32.29 -3.18 3.29
C LYS A 76 31.35 -2.42 2.35
N LYS A 77 30.20 -3.01 2.00
CA LYS A 77 29.20 -2.37 1.14
C LYS A 77 28.48 -1.22 1.84
N LEU A 78 28.27 -1.33 3.15
CA LEU A 78 27.78 -0.19 3.94
C LEU A 78 28.83 0.93 4.06
N GLU A 79 30.12 0.58 4.12
CA GLU A 79 31.20 1.56 4.11
C GLU A 79 31.27 2.30 2.76
N GLU A 80 31.20 1.57 1.64
CA GLU A 80 31.10 2.13 0.29
C GLU A 80 29.88 3.08 0.18
N LEU A 81 28.70 2.65 0.62
CA LEU A 81 27.49 3.48 0.65
C LEU A 81 27.67 4.73 1.52
N GLY A 82 28.27 4.59 2.70
CA GLY A 82 28.56 5.71 3.59
C GLY A 82 29.51 6.73 2.97
N ASN A 83 30.51 6.28 2.20
CA ASN A 83 31.43 7.17 1.49
C ASN A 83 30.69 7.96 0.40
N VAL A 84 29.81 7.33 -0.36
CA VAL A 84 28.96 8.03 -1.35
C VAL A 84 28.10 9.09 -0.64
N LEU A 85 27.36 8.71 0.40
CA LEU A 85 26.46 9.61 1.12
C LEU A 85 27.18 10.79 1.80
N THR A 86 28.39 10.59 2.31
CA THR A 86 29.17 11.65 2.96
C THR A 86 29.88 12.58 1.98
N SER A 87 30.02 12.16 0.71
CA SER A 87 30.60 12.99 -0.34
C SER A 87 29.63 13.99 -0.96
N LEU A 88 28.32 13.82 -0.73
CA LEU A 88 27.28 14.68 -1.26
C LEU A 88 27.25 16.04 -0.55
N ASP A 89 26.96 17.10 -1.32
CA ASP A 89 26.67 18.38 -0.71
C ASP A 89 25.27 18.36 -0.03
N PRO A 90 24.95 19.37 0.81
CA PRO A 90 23.67 19.40 1.53
C PRO A 90 22.43 19.40 0.61
N GLY A 91 22.52 20.00 -0.58
CA GLY A 91 21.44 20.02 -1.56
C GLY A 91 21.17 18.63 -2.10
N ASP A 92 22.21 17.96 -2.62
CA ASP A 92 22.10 16.60 -3.16
C ASP A 92 21.70 15.59 -2.09
N SER A 93 22.22 15.73 -0.87
CA SER A 93 21.82 14.90 0.29
C SER A 93 20.31 14.91 0.53
N ILE A 94 19.68 16.08 0.43
CA ILE A 94 18.22 16.22 0.62
C ILE A 94 17.47 15.52 -0.52
N VAL A 95 17.92 15.67 -1.76
CA VAL A 95 17.24 15.06 -2.92
C VAL A 95 17.40 13.54 -2.90
N VAL A 96 18.59 13.02 -2.59
CA VAL A 96 18.83 11.58 -2.44
C VAL A 96 17.96 11.00 -1.32
N ALA A 97 17.94 11.60 -0.13
CA ALA A 97 17.09 11.13 0.97
C ALA A 97 15.60 11.16 0.60
N LYS A 98 15.15 12.21 -0.09
CA LYS A 98 13.77 12.33 -0.59
C LYS A 98 13.46 11.27 -1.65
N ALA A 99 14.40 10.98 -2.54
CA ALA A 99 14.25 9.95 -3.58
C ALA A 99 14.04 8.56 -2.95
N PHE A 100 14.87 8.16 -1.98
CA PHE A 100 14.71 6.88 -1.28
C PHE A 100 13.39 6.79 -0.50
N SER A 101 12.95 7.89 0.14
CA SER A 101 11.63 7.94 0.79
C SER A 101 10.50 7.71 -0.22
N HIS A 102 10.57 8.35 -1.39
CA HIS A 102 9.56 8.17 -2.45
C HIS A 102 9.61 6.78 -3.08
N MET A 103 10.79 6.21 -3.31
CA MET A 103 10.94 4.83 -3.80
C MET A 103 10.30 3.83 -2.85
N LEU A 104 10.54 3.97 -1.54
CA LEU A 104 9.90 3.13 -0.53
C LEU A 104 8.37 3.29 -0.53
N ASN A 105 7.88 4.52 -0.68
CA ASN A 105 6.43 4.75 -0.83
C ASN A 105 5.86 4.08 -2.08
N LEU A 106 6.57 4.09 -3.21
CA LEU A 106 6.14 3.41 -4.43
C LEU A 106 6.14 1.89 -4.26
N ALA A 107 7.15 1.32 -3.61
CA ALA A 107 7.21 -0.10 -3.28
C ALA A 107 6.02 -0.52 -2.39
N ASN A 108 5.69 0.28 -1.37
CA ASN A 108 4.51 0.06 -0.52
C ASN A 108 3.20 0.09 -1.35
N LEU A 109 3.08 1.00 -2.33
CA LEU A 109 1.91 1.03 -3.21
C LEU A 109 1.84 -0.19 -4.14
N ALA A 110 2.98 -0.68 -4.63
CA ALA A 110 3.06 -1.91 -5.41
C ALA A 110 2.60 -3.11 -4.57
N GLU A 111 3.04 -3.20 -3.32
CA GLU A 111 2.63 -4.23 -2.36
C GLU A 111 1.13 -4.17 -2.10
N GLU A 112 0.57 -2.99 -1.84
CA GLU A 112 -0.87 -2.81 -1.64
C GLU A 112 -1.69 -3.28 -2.84
N VAL A 113 -1.24 -2.98 -4.08
CA VAL A 113 -1.89 -3.45 -5.31
C VAL A 113 -1.77 -4.97 -5.45
N GLN A 114 -0.60 -5.53 -5.16
CA GLN A 114 -0.39 -6.99 -5.18
C GLN A 114 -1.33 -7.67 -4.17
N ILE A 115 -1.40 -7.20 -2.93
CA ILE A 115 -2.28 -7.76 -1.89
C ILE A 115 -3.76 -7.64 -2.31
N ALA A 116 -4.17 -6.48 -2.83
CA ALA A 116 -5.55 -6.23 -3.22
C ALA A 116 -6.03 -7.11 -4.39
N HIS A 117 -5.12 -7.49 -5.30
CA HIS A 117 -5.44 -8.27 -6.50
C HIS A 117 -4.96 -9.73 -6.46
N ARG A 118 -4.25 -10.14 -5.39
CA ARG A 118 -3.84 -11.53 -5.20
C ARG A 118 -5.05 -12.44 -5.11
N ARG A 119 -5.06 -13.49 -5.90
CA ARG A 119 -6.08 -14.53 -5.87
C ARG A 119 -5.98 -15.32 -4.58
N ARG A 120 -7.12 -15.53 -3.93
CA ARG A 120 -7.23 -16.45 -2.80
C ARG A 120 -7.16 -17.89 -3.33
N ILE A 121 -6.05 -18.57 -3.06
CA ILE A 121 -5.88 -20.00 -3.35
C ILE A 121 -6.38 -20.78 -2.13
N LYS A 122 -7.37 -21.66 -2.32
CA LYS A 122 -8.06 -22.38 -1.24
C LYS A 122 -7.26 -23.53 -0.61
N LEU A 123 -5.94 -23.49 -0.62
CA LEU A 123 -5.10 -24.49 0.04
C LEU A 123 -5.01 -24.17 1.54
N LYS A 124 -6.13 -24.40 2.25
CA LYS A 124 -6.24 -24.21 3.71
C LYS A 124 -6.02 -25.54 4.43
N LYS A 125 -5.36 -25.51 5.59
CA LYS A 125 -5.18 -26.70 6.43
C LYS A 125 -6.42 -27.01 7.27
N GLY A 126 -7.37 -26.08 7.36
CA GLY A 126 -8.61 -26.22 8.12
C GLY A 126 -8.44 -26.01 9.62
N ASP A 127 -7.37 -25.33 10.05
CA ASP A 127 -7.02 -25.13 11.45
C ASP A 127 -6.83 -23.63 11.78
N PHE A 128 -6.82 -23.26 13.06
CA PHE A 128 -6.70 -21.88 13.54
C PHE A 128 -5.42 -21.18 13.05
N VAL A 129 -4.39 -21.94 12.68
CA VAL A 129 -3.15 -21.41 12.08
C VAL A 129 -3.44 -20.69 10.76
N ASP A 130 -4.48 -21.08 10.02
CA ASP A 130 -4.86 -20.45 8.77
C ASP A 130 -5.37 -19.01 8.98
N GLU A 131 -5.87 -18.66 10.17
CA GLU A 131 -6.41 -17.34 10.47
C GLU A 131 -5.33 -16.28 10.72
N ASN A 132 -4.06 -16.68 10.82
CA ASN A 132 -2.94 -15.77 11.07
C ASN A 132 -2.39 -15.08 9.81
N ASN A 133 -2.89 -15.43 8.62
CA ASN A 133 -2.42 -14.86 7.37
C ASN A 133 -3.59 -14.55 6.44
N ALA A 134 -3.62 -13.34 5.88
CA ALA A 134 -4.65 -12.89 4.95
C ALA A 134 -4.78 -13.78 3.69
N THR A 135 -3.75 -14.55 3.34
CA THR A 135 -3.80 -15.51 2.21
C THR A 135 -4.62 -16.77 2.54
N THR A 136 -4.74 -17.13 3.81
CA THR A 136 -5.39 -18.37 4.29
C THR A 136 -6.60 -18.10 5.19
N GLU A 137 -6.78 -16.87 5.69
CA GLU A 137 -7.87 -16.49 6.59
C GLU A 137 -9.24 -16.82 6.01
N SER A 138 -10.17 -17.17 6.88
CA SER A 138 -11.57 -17.42 6.51
C SER A 138 -12.26 -16.12 6.13
N ASP A 139 -12.90 -16.09 4.97
CA ASP A 139 -13.83 -15.00 4.69
C ASP A 139 -15.08 -15.11 5.58
N LEU A 140 -15.94 -14.09 5.51
CA LEU A 140 -17.14 -14.05 6.33
C LEU A 140 -18.05 -15.27 6.07
N GLU A 141 -18.23 -15.66 4.81
CA GLU A 141 -19.12 -16.78 4.47
C GLU A 141 -18.54 -18.11 4.94
N GLU A 142 -17.22 -18.31 4.78
CA GLU A 142 -16.51 -19.47 5.31
C GLU A 142 -16.63 -19.54 6.83
N THR A 143 -16.51 -18.40 7.52
CA THR A 143 -16.74 -18.31 8.97
C THR A 143 -18.16 -18.71 9.34
N LEU A 144 -19.19 -18.17 8.66
CA LEU A 144 -20.58 -18.52 8.93
C LEU A 144 -20.86 -20.00 8.67
N LYS A 145 -20.30 -20.56 7.58
CA LYS A 145 -20.40 -21.99 7.27
C LYS A 145 -19.77 -22.86 8.33
N ARG A 146 -18.57 -22.52 8.82
CA ARG A 146 -17.91 -23.23 9.93
C ARG A 146 -18.76 -23.21 11.21
N LEU A 147 -19.38 -22.07 11.54
CA LEU A 147 -20.29 -21.97 12.69
C LEU A 147 -21.50 -22.93 12.57
N VAL A 148 -22.10 -23.02 11.38
CA VAL A 148 -23.28 -23.86 11.14
C VAL A 148 -22.91 -25.34 11.00
N VAL A 149 -21.88 -25.65 10.23
CA VAL A 149 -21.51 -27.03 9.86
C VAL A 149 -20.70 -27.70 10.96
N ASP A 150 -19.67 -27.04 11.48
CA ASP A 150 -18.71 -27.67 12.39
C ASP A 150 -19.13 -27.47 13.85
N LEU A 151 -19.54 -26.24 14.21
CA LEU A 151 -19.98 -25.91 15.58
C LEU A 151 -21.49 -26.11 15.81
N LYS A 152 -22.23 -26.59 14.79
CA LYS A 152 -23.67 -26.93 14.87
C LYS A 152 -24.55 -25.81 15.41
N LYS A 153 -24.19 -24.54 15.17
CA LYS A 153 -25.04 -23.40 15.46
C LYS A 153 -26.16 -23.28 14.43
N SER A 154 -27.35 -22.95 14.88
CA SER A 154 -28.45 -22.65 13.95
C SER A 154 -28.17 -21.34 13.21
N PRO A 155 -28.60 -21.20 11.94
CA PRO A 155 -28.47 -19.94 11.21
C PRO A 155 -29.10 -18.75 11.94
N GLN A 156 -30.19 -19.00 12.68
CA GLN A 156 -30.89 -17.96 13.45
C GLN A 156 -30.05 -17.46 14.63
N GLU A 157 -29.39 -18.36 15.39
CA GLU A 157 -28.47 -17.95 16.46
C GLU A 157 -27.31 -17.10 15.93
N VAL A 158 -26.77 -17.45 14.76
CA VAL A 158 -25.70 -16.68 14.10
C VAL A 158 -26.20 -15.29 13.71
N PHE A 159 -27.41 -15.20 13.14
CA PHE A 159 -28.02 -13.92 12.77
C PHE A 159 -28.32 -13.04 13.99
N ASP A 160 -28.84 -13.63 15.06
CA ASP A 160 -29.12 -12.91 16.31
C ASP A 160 -27.84 -12.44 17.01
N ALA A 161 -26.76 -13.22 16.95
CA ALA A 161 -25.45 -12.78 17.43
C ALA A 161 -24.91 -11.59 16.62
N LEU A 162 -25.00 -11.66 15.28
CA LEU A 162 -24.56 -10.55 14.41
C LEU A 162 -25.33 -9.25 14.68
N LYS A 163 -26.63 -9.31 14.92
CA LYS A 163 -27.42 -8.11 15.25
C LYS A 163 -26.96 -7.39 16.52
N ASN A 164 -26.37 -8.12 17.46
CA ASN A 164 -25.93 -7.60 18.76
C ASN A 164 -24.41 -7.40 18.83
N GLN A 165 -23.68 -7.69 17.75
CA GLN A 165 -22.24 -7.49 17.69
C GLN A 165 -21.91 -6.05 17.31
N THR A 166 -20.90 -5.48 17.96
CA THR A 166 -20.33 -4.19 17.59
C THR A 166 -18.82 -4.29 17.62
N VAL A 167 -18.18 -3.89 16.51
CA VAL A 167 -16.73 -3.68 16.42
C VAL A 167 -16.48 -2.18 16.37
N ASP A 168 -15.83 -1.63 17.40
CA ASP A 168 -15.41 -0.23 17.42
C ASP A 168 -13.92 -0.10 17.06
N LEU A 169 -13.64 0.65 16.00
CA LEU A 169 -12.29 0.92 15.51
C LEU A 169 -11.87 2.35 15.91
N VAL A 170 -10.90 2.44 16.82
CA VAL A 170 -10.43 3.73 17.36
C VAL A 170 -9.24 4.25 16.54
N PHE A 171 -9.41 5.36 15.84
CA PHE A 171 -8.33 6.03 15.12
C PHE A 171 -7.43 6.83 16.06
N THR A 172 -6.13 6.59 15.96
CA THR A 172 -5.07 7.30 16.69
C THR A 172 -4.24 8.17 15.74
N ALA A 173 -3.53 9.16 16.30
CA ALA A 173 -2.60 9.97 15.51
C ALA A 173 -1.38 9.15 15.11
N HIS A 174 -0.92 9.30 13.86
CA HIS A 174 0.32 8.67 13.42
C HIS A 174 1.53 9.44 13.98
N PRO A 175 2.49 8.80 14.68
CA PRO A 175 3.54 9.50 15.43
C PRO A 175 4.52 10.29 14.56
N THR A 176 4.70 9.89 13.30
CA THR A 176 5.76 10.45 12.43
C THR A 176 5.28 10.96 11.07
N GLN A 177 4.03 10.68 10.66
CA GLN A 177 3.59 10.91 9.27
C GLN A 177 2.10 11.26 9.20
N SER A 178 1.79 12.55 9.22
CA SER A 178 0.47 13.04 8.81
C SER A 178 0.47 13.22 7.29
N VAL A 179 0.24 12.12 6.57
CA VAL A 179 0.12 12.13 5.10
C VAL A 179 -1.05 13.03 4.72
N ARG A 180 -0.79 14.01 3.83
CA ARG A 180 -1.82 14.94 3.37
C ARG A 180 -2.83 14.21 2.50
N ARG A 181 -4.10 14.62 2.57
CA ARG A 181 -5.17 14.11 1.68
C ARG A 181 -4.80 14.17 0.20
N SER A 182 -4.14 15.26 -0.23
CA SER A 182 -3.69 15.42 -1.61
C SER A 182 -2.71 14.34 -2.04
N LEU A 183 -1.85 13.88 -1.12
CA LEU A 183 -0.88 12.81 -1.38
C LEU A 183 -1.59 11.46 -1.41
N LEU A 184 -2.49 11.17 -0.46
CA LEU A 184 -3.32 9.95 -0.49
C LEU A 184 -4.12 9.80 -1.80
N GLN A 185 -4.63 10.89 -2.37
CA GLN A 185 -5.32 10.87 -3.66
C GLN A 185 -4.38 10.54 -4.82
N LYS A 186 -3.15 11.08 -4.82
CA LYS A 186 -2.12 10.74 -5.82
C LYS A 186 -1.72 9.27 -5.72
N HIS A 187 -1.48 8.78 -4.51
CA HIS A 187 -1.21 7.37 -4.24
C HIS A 187 -2.36 6.48 -4.75
N GLY A 188 -3.60 6.88 -4.49
CA GLY A 188 -4.79 6.21 -5.05
C GLY A 188 -4.80 6.15 -6.57
N ARG A 189 -4.42 7.25 -7.26
CA ARG A 189 -4.32 7.27 -8.72
C ARG A 189 -3.18 6.40 -9.26
N ILE A 190 -2.01 6.40 -8.61
CA ILE A 190 -0.88 5.51 -8.94
C ILE A 190 -1.33 4.04 -8.84
N ARG A 191 -1.96 3.63 -7.73
CA ARG A 191 -2.50 2.27 -7.56
C ARG A 191 -3.50 1.90 -8.64
N ASN A 192 -4.40 2.81 -8.99
CA ASN A 192 -5.40 2.57 -10.03
C ASN A 192 -4.77 2.42 -11.42
N CYS A 193 -3.76 3.22 -11.76
CA CYS A 193 -3.04 3.09 -13.03
C CYS A 193 -2.30 1.75 -13.08
N LEU A 194 -1.59 1.40 -12.01
CA LEU A 194 -0.86 0.15 -11.91
C LEU A 194 -1.78 -1.08 -12.05
N ALA A 195 -2.93 -1.09 -11.37
CA ALA A 195 -3.90 -2.17 -11.49
C ALA A 195 -4.48 -2.31 -12.91
N GLN A 196 -4.72 -1.18 -13.60
CA GLN A 196 -5.26 -1.17 -14.97
C GLN A 196 -4.24 -1.59 -16.02
N LEU A 197 -2.97 -1.19 -15.87
CA LEU A 197 -1.89 -1.56 -16.79
C LEU A 197 -1.69 -3.08 -16.93
N TYR A 198 -2.03 -3.84 -15.90
CA TYR A 198 -1.92 -5.30 -15.87
C TYR A 198 -3.26 -6.02 -16.02
N ALA A 199 -4.30 -5.31 -16.46
CA ALA A 199 -5.55 -5.93 -16.89
C ALA A 199 -5.31 -6.86 -18.10
N LYS A 200 -6.11 -7.92 -18.22
CA LYS A 200 -5.90 -8.97 -19.23
C LYS A 200 -6.10 -8.48 -20.67
N ASP A 201 -7.04 -7.55 -20.88
CA ASP A 201 -7.51 -7.15 -22.21
C ASP A 201 -7.35 -5.64 -22.43
N ILE A 202 -6.13 -5.13 -22.22
CA ILE A 202 -5.79 -3.72 -22.43
C ILE A 202 -5.31 -3.47 -23.87
N THR A 203 -5.82 -2.42 -24.52
CA THR A 203 -5.34 -2.05 -25.86
C THR A 203 -3.97 -1.37 -25.79
N PRO A 204 -3.16 -1.38 -26.87
CA PRO A 204 -1.87 -0.69 -26.89
C PRO A 204 -1.99 0.81 -26.60
N ASP A 205 -3.03 1.46 -27.12
CA ASP A 205 -3.27 2.89 -26.93
C ASP A 205 -3.65 3.18 -25.47
N ASP A 206 -4.58 2.41 -24.89
CA ASP A 206 -4.95 2.54 -23.46
C ASP A 206 -3.73 2.32 -22.55
N LYS A 207 -2.87 1.37 -22.91
CA LYS A 207 -1.65 1.09 -22.15
C LYS A 207 -0.68 2.27 -22.19
N GLN A 208 -0.52 2.89 -23.35
CA GLN A 208 0.32 4.08 -23.47
C GLN A 208 -0.26 5.25 -22.65
N GLU A 209 -1.56 5.52 -22.76
CA GLU A 209 -2.22 6.60 -22.00
C GLU A 209 -2.11 6.37 -20.48
N LEU A 210 -2.25 5.13 -20.02
CA LEU A 210 -2.10 4.77 -18.62
C LEU A 210 -0.64 4.88 -18.13
N ASP A 211 0.34 4.56 -18.97
CA ASP A 211 1.76 4.72 -18.65
C ASP A 211 2.14 6.22 -18.52
N GLU A 212 1.64 7.05 -19.43
CA GLU A 212 1.80 8.51 -19.35
C GLU A 212 1.09 9.10 -18.12
N ALA A 213 -0.11 8.60 -17.78
CA ALA A 213 -0.82 8.99 -16.58
C ALA A 213 -0.08 8.57 -15.30
N LEU A 214 0.51 7.37 -15.27
CA LEU A 214 1.31 6.88 -14.17
C LEU A 214 2.53 7.78 -13.94
N GLY A 215 3.32 8.08 -14.98
CA GLY A 215 4.48 8.97 -14.89
C GLY A 215 4.11 10.36 -14.37
N ARG A 216 3.01 10.93 -14.85
CA ARG A 216 2.49 12.23 -14.39
C ARG A 216 2.09 12.21 -12.91
N GLU A 217 1.44 11.15 -12.42
CA GLU A 217 1.06 11.08 -11.00
C GLU A 217 2.27 10.84 -10.09
N ILE A 218 3.25 10.03 -10.52
CA ILE A 218 4.52 9.84 -9.79
C ILE A 218 5.26 11.18 -9.68
N GLN A 219 5.42 11.91 -10.78
CA GLN A 219 6.07 13.22 -10.76
C GLN A 219 5.31 14.21 -9.86
N ALA A 220 3.98 14.19 -9.91
CA ALA A 220 3.16 15.05 -9.08
C ALA A 220 3.25 14.69 -7.58
N ALA A 221 3.44 13.42 -7.24
CA ALA A 221 3.71 12.98 -5.87
C ALA A 221 5.10 13.44 -5.42
N PHE A 222 6.15 13.21 -6.23
CA PHE A 222 7.53 13.60 -5.93
C PHE A 222 7.71 15.11 -5.70
N ARG A 223 7.06 15.93 -6.54
CA ARG A 223 7.10 17.39 -6.41
C ARG A 223 6.23 17.93 -5.28
N THR A 224 5.41 17.09 -4.65
CA THR A 224 4.64 17.47 -3.46
C THR A 224 5.45 17.12 -2.22
N ASP A 225 5.79 18.10 -1.40
CA ASP A 225 6.52 17.84 -0.15
C ASP A 225 5.69 16.97 0.81
N GLU A 226 6.19 15.75 1.06
CA GLU A 226 5.63 14.81 2.04
C GLU A 226 5.91 15.28 3.47
N ILE A 227 7.13 15.74 3.70
CA ILE A 227 7.60 16.25 5.00
C ILE A 227 7.13 17.69 5.16
N ARG A 228 6.31 17.94 6.18
CA ARG A 228 5.89 19.30 6.51
C ARG A 228 7.07 20.05 7.13
N ARG A 229 7.31 21.27 6.65
CA ARG A 229 8.30 22.20 7.23
C ARG A 229 7.96 22.60 8.66
N THR A 230 6.67 22.56 9.02
CA THR A 230 6.15 22.83 10.37
C THR A 230 5.43 21.60 10.91
N PRO A 231 5.59 21.29 12.21
CA PRO A 231 4.83 20.23 12.85
C PRO A 231 3.31 20.44 12.65
N PRO A 232 2.54 19.37 12.40
CA PRO A 232 1.09 19.49 12.28
C PRO A 232 0.49 19.93 13.62
N THR A 233 -0.57 20.74 13.54
CA THR A 233 -1.41 21.02 14.71
C THR A 233 -2.28 19.80 15.03
N PRO A 234 -2.79 19.63 16.26
CA PRO A 234 -3.74 18.55 16.57
C PRO A 234 -4.97 18.53 15.64
N GLN A 235 -5.43 19.71 15.21
CA GLN A 235 -6.52 19.86 14.23
C GLN A 235 -6.12 19.33 12.84
N ASP A 236 -4.85 19.48 12.45
CA ASP A 236 -4.33 18.91 11.20
C ASP A 236 -4.21 17.39 11.28
N GLU A 237 -3.82 16.83 12.42
CA GLU A 237 -3.79 15.38 12.65
C GLU A 237 -5.19 14.79 12.52
N MET A 238 -6.18 15.40 13.18
CA MET A 238 -7.59 15.01 13.05
C MET A 238 -8.06 15.07 11.59
N ARG A 239 -7.79 16.18 10.88
CA ARG A 239 -8.18 16.34 9.46
C ARG A 239 -7.51 15.30 8.56
N ALA A 240 -6.25 14.95 8.85
CA ALA A 240 -5.53 13.92 8.12
C ALA A 240 -6.12 12.52 8.38
N GLY A 241 -6.41 12.16 9.63
CA GLY A 241 -7.06 10.88 9.93
C GLY A 241 -8.45 10.75 9.29
N MET A 242 -9.24 11.84 9.30
CA MET A 242 -10.55 11.89 8.64
C MET A 242 -10.49 11.73 7.11
N SER A 243 -9.32 11.90 6.49
CA SER A 243 -9.20 11.71 5.04
C SER A 243 -9.44 10.26 4.62
N TYR A 244 -9.03 9.27 5.43
CA TYR A 244 -9.30 7.85 5.18
C TYR A 244 -10.81 7.57 5.16
N PHE A 245 -11.59 8.25 6.00
CA PHE A 245 -13.05 8.09 5.98
C PHE A 245 -13.65 8.46 4.63
N HIS A 246 -13.27 9.63 4.13
CA HIS A 246 -13.83 10.16 2.91
C HIS A 246 -13.35 9.37 1.68
N GLU A 247 -12.10 8.90 1.68
CA GLU A 247 -11.52 8.21 0.52
C GLU A 247 -11.89 6.71 0.47
N THR A 248 -11.95 5.99 1.61
CA THR A 248 -12.17 4.52 1.61
C THR A 248 -13.33 4.06 2.50
N VAL A 249 -13.38 4.46 3.77
CA VAL A 249 -14.31 3.86 4.75
C VAL A 249 -15.77 4.13 4.41
N TRP A 250 -16.10 5.36 3.98
CA TRP A 250 -17.47 5.77 3.68
C TRP A 250 -18.15 4.88 2.64
N LYS A 251 -17.39 4.46 1.61
CA LYS A 251 -17.88 3.53 0.58
C LYS A 251 -17.64 2.06 0.96
N GLY A 252 -16.62 1.79 1.78
CA GLY A 252 -16.23 0.46 2.24
C GLY A 252 -17.26 -0.19 3.16
N VAL A 253 -17.77 0.54 4.16
CA VAL A 253 -18.72 0.00 5.15
C VAL A 253 -20.01 -0.51 4.50
N PRO A 254 -20.71 0.26 3.63
CA PRO A 254 -21.91 -0.26 2.96
C PRO A 254 -21.62 -1.41 1.98
N LYS A 255 -20.40 -1.51 1.43
CA LYS A 255 -19.98 -2.62 0.57
C LYS A 255 -19.77 -3.90 1.40
N PHE A 256 -19.15 -3.77 2.57
CA PHE A 256 -18.97 -4.88 3.50
C PHE A 256 -20.31 -5.37 4.07
N LEU A 257 -21.20 -4.49 4.52
CA LEU A 257 -22.53 -4.88 5.00
C LEU A 257 -23.35 -5.62 3.93
N ARG A 258 -23.23 -5.23 2.66
CA ARG A 258 -23.83 -6.00 1.54
C ARG A 258 -23.22 -7.40 1.37
N ARG A 259 -21.93 -7.57 1.69
CA ARG A 259 -21.29 -8.90 1.72
C ARG A 259 -21.84 -9.73 2.88
N VAL A 260 -22.10 -9.13 4.05
CA VAL A 260 -22.76 -9.79 5.18
C VAL A 260 -24.13 -10.33 4.77
N ASP A 261 -24.98 -9.50 4.14
CA ASP A 261 -26.29 -9.94 3.65
C ASP A 261 -26.19 -11.11 2.66
N THR A 262 -25.15 -11.12 1.81
CA THR A 262 -24.93 -12.21 0.85
C THR A 262 -24.52 -13.50 1.54
N ALA A 263 -23.61 -13.42 2.52
CA ALA A 263 -23.16 -14.56 3.31
C ALA A 263 -24.30 -15.16 4.15
N LEU A 264 -25.18 -14.31 4.73
CA LEU A 264 -26.36 -14.72 5.48
C LEU A 264 -27.35 -15.52 4.62
N LYS A 265 -27.61 -15.06 3.38
CA LYS A 265 -28.44 -15.81 2.42
C LYS A 265 -27.89 -17.19 2.11
N ASN A 266 -26.56 -17.30 1.99
CA ASN A 266 -25.90 -18.56 1.67
C ASN A 266 -25.96 -19.60 2.79
N ILE A 267 -26.25 -19.19 4.04
CA ILE A 267 -26.53 -20.09 5.17
C ILE A 267 -28.03 -20.27 5.45
N GLY A 268 -28.92 -19.74 4.60
CA GLY A 268 -30.37 -19.92 4.69
C GLY A 268 -31.15 -18.79 5.38
N ILE A 269 -30.51 -17.66 5.70
CA ILE A 269 -31.19 -16.47 6.26
C ILE A 269 -31.62 -15.54 5.12
N ASN A 270 -32.93 -15.42 4.89
CA ASN A 270 -33.48 -14.57 3.82
C ASN A 270 -33.67 -13.11 4.22
N GLU A 271 -33.34 -12.75 5.45
CA GLU A 271 -33.37 -11.39 5.98
C GLU A 271 -32.02 -10.67 5.79
N ARG A 272 -32.06 -9.34 5.72
CA ARG A 272 -30.86 -8.51 5.75
C ARG A 272 -30.53 -8.12 7.18
N VAL A 273 -29.27 -7.77 7.44
CA VAL A 273 -28.92 -7.12 8.71
C VAL A 273 -29.73 -5.82 8.82
N PRO A 274 -30.40 -5.55 9.96
CA PRO A 274 -31.10 -4.30 10.16
C PRO A 274 -30.18 -3.10 9.92
N TYR A 275 -30.63 -2.13 9.11
CA TYR A 275 -29.81 -0.98 8.72
C TYR A 275 -29.39 -0.09 9.91
N ASN A 276 -30.08 -0.23 11.04
CA ASN A 276 -29.82 0.48 12.29
C ASN A 276 -28.92 -0.33 13.26
N ALA A 277 -28.50 -1.55 12.91
CA ALA A 277 -27.58 -2.33 13.73
C ALA A 277 -26.15 -1.74 13.62
N PRO A 278 -25.51 -1.35 14.75
CA PRO A 278 -24.19 -0.73 14.73
C PRO A 278 -23.08 -1.80 14.67
N LEU A 279 -23.02 -2.54 13.57
CA LEU A 279 -22.08 -3.65 13.42
C LEU A 279 -20.61 -3.17 13.44
N ILE A 280 -20.36 -2.01 12.84
CA ILE A 280 -19.06 -1.35 12.80
C ILE A 280 -19.25 0.10 13.24
N GLN A 281 -18.48 0.51 14.24
CA GLN A 281 -18.39 1.88 14.70
C GLN A 281 -16.94 2.36 14.60
N PHE A 282 -16.78 3.68 14.62
CA PHE A 282 -15.48 4.28 14.65
C PHE A 282 -15.42 5.40 15.66
N SER A 283 -14.35 5.40 16.42
CA SER A 283 -14.02 6.37 17.44
C SER A 283 -12.67 7.02 17.11
N SER A 284 -12.31 8.10 17.81
CA SER A 284 -11.00 8.73 17.60
C SER A 284 -10.40 9.30 18.87
N TRP A 285 -9.08 9.16 19.00
CA TRP A 285 -8.26 9.80 20.03
C TRP A 285 -7.57 11.08 19.54
N MET A 286 -7.62 11.38 18.23
CA MET A 286 -6.99 12.56 17.66
C MET A 286 -7.65 13.83 18.21
N GLY A 287 -6.89 14.62 18.97
CA GLY A 287 -7.38 15.84 19.63
C GLY A 287 -8.12 15.62 20.96
N GLY A 288 -8.38 14.37 21.35
CA GLY A 288 -8.98 14.00 22.64
C GLY A 288 -7.96 13.48 23.65
N ASP A 289 -6.95 12.75 23.18
CA ASP A 289 -5.88 12.20 24.02
C ASP A 289 -4.92 13.31 24.48
N ARG A 290 -4.79 13.43 25.81
CA ARG A 290 -3.98 14.45 26.50
C ARG A 290 -2.79 13.85 27.24
N ASP A 291 -2.63 12.53 27.24
CA ASP A 291 -1.54 11.90 27.97
C ASP A 291 -0.19 12.26 27.32
N GLY A 292 0.62 13.00 28.08
CA GLY A 292 1.99 13.36 27.70
C GLY A 292 2.15 14.49 26.67
N LYS A 293 1.08 15.19 26.22
CA LYS A 293 1.19 16.29 25.23
C LYS A 293 0.62 17.63 25.74
N ILE A 294 1.51 18.58 26.07
CA ILE A 294 1.20 19.99 26.45
C ILE A 294 0.78 20.86 25.23
N ARG A 295 0.65 20.29 24.03
CA ARG A 295 0.51 21.05 22.77
C ARG A 295 -0.89 21.57 22.44
N LEU A 296 -1.90 21.34 23.28
CA LEU A 296 -3.29 21.70 22.97
C LEU A 296 -3.72 23.11 23.41
N GLU A 297 -2.80 23.91 23.95
CA GLU A 297 -3.05 25.31 24.33
C GLU A 297 -2.16 26.25 23.52
N GLN A 298 -2.60 26.60 22.30
CA GLN A 298 -2.40 27.89 21.62
C GLN A 298 -3.14 27.92 20.27
#